data_AF-A0A918WKM3-F1
#
_entry.id   AF-A0A918WKM3-F1
#
_cell.length_a   1.000
_cell.length_b   1.000
_cell.length_c   1.000
_cell.angle_alpha   90.00
_cell.angle_beta   90.00
_cell.angle_gamma   90.00
#
_symmetry.space_group_name_H-M   'P 1'
#
loop_
_entity.id
_entity.type
_entity.pdbx_description
1 polymer ?
#
loop_
_entity_poly.entity_id
_entity_poly.type
_entity_poly.pdbx_seq_one_letter_code
_entity_poly.pdbx_strand_id
1 'polypeptide(L)'
;MSLKSYPPLFALALFCQPLTGEDLLSTGQEQFQTHCSACHQPDQMLVGPSMIEIAGLYREDLPGFLKWCNEPGKKRPNAVEMPAMSHVGDENLKAVHAYLLKATEGKKEKAVPKGKKYDFYPSIATRPIVQRFFMPDSSPASIAVALPGGNDDLNFCYDTAQCRLRYVWKNPDFLVGWYYWQSNGNAKVNLKGEVIYREEEPPFTVSGTEQESEPKFLGYTLDSSGIPTFRYQWNGATIAERIVVSPDGDSLERHFKTESANKLEPAPNDQNTVQSTQADELVIDLKW
;
A
#
# COMPACT_ATOMS: atom_id res chain seq x y z
N MET A 1 -62.59 25.12 -6.74
CA MET A 1 -61.17 25.37 -6.39
C MET A 1 -60.80 24.43 -5.26
N SER A 2 -60.14 23.31 -5.57
CA SER A 2 -59.72 22.30 -4.58
C SER A 2 -58.22 22.48 -4.32
N LEU A 3 -57.85 22.89 -3.11
CA LEU A 3 -56.47 23.01 -2.67
C LEU A 3 -55.87 21.58 -2.54
N LYS A 4 -54.83 21.30 -3.34
CA LYS A 4 -54.01 20.10 -3.18
C LYS A 4 -53.10 20.29 -1.97
N SER A 5 -53.25 19.48 -0.92
CA SER A 5 -52.31 19.40 0.18
C SER A 5 -51.09 18.59 -0.25
N TYR A 6 -49.89 19.17 -0.17
CA TYR A 6 -48.64 18.43 -0.26
C TYR A 6 -48.26 17.91 1.14
N PRO A 7 -47.71 16.68 1.27
CA PRO A 7 -47.23 16.18 2.54
C PRO A 7 -45.94 16.92 2.95
N PRO A 8 -45.62 17.00 4.26
CA PRO A 8 -44.42 17.66 4.72
C PRO A 8 -43.17 16.88 4.30
N LEU A 9 -42.17 17.61 3.81
CA LEU A 9 -40.80 17.12 3.63
C LEU A 9 -40.27 16.69 5.01
N PHE A 10 -40.21 15.38 5.25
CA PHE A 10 -39.39 14.82 6.33
C PHE A 10 -37.93 14.95 5.89
N ALA A 11 -37.21 15.90 6.47
CA ALA A 11 -35.75 15.92 6.42
C ALA A 11 -35.27 14.70 7.22
N LEU A 12 -34.79 13.68 6.51
CA LEU A 12 -34.08 12.56 7.10
C LEU A 12 -32.73 13.08 7.60
N ALA A 13 -32.69 13.55 8.84
CA ALA A 13 -31.43 13.82 9.52
C ALA A 13 -30.68 12.49 9.63
N LEU A 14 -29.63 12.30 8.82
CA LEU A 14 -28.64 11.28 9.09
C LEU A 14 -28.04 11.60 10.46
N PHE A 15 -28.49 10.87 11.47
CA PHE A 15 -27.83 10.87 12.77
C PHE A 15 -26.45 10.26 12.56
N CYS A 16 -25.41 11.09 12.67
CA CYS A 16 -24.03 10.64 12.83
C CYS A 16 -23.97 9.91 14.18
N GLN A 17 -24.20 8.59 14.15
CA GLN A 17 -24.02 7.75 15.32
C GLN A 17 -22.51 7.66 15.62
N PRO A 18 -22.10 7.72 16.89
CA PRO A 18 -20.71 7.51 17.25
C PRO A 18 -20.29 6.08 16.86
N LEU A 19 -19.09 5.94 16.32
CA LEU A 19 -18.51 4.63 15.95
C LEU A 19 -18.46 3.70 17.17
N THR A 20 -18.83 2.44 16.99
CA THR A 20 -18.66 1.41 18.02
C THR A 20 -17.19 0.98 18.13
N GLY A 21 -16.81 0.21 19.16
CA GLY A 21 -15.42 -0.18 19.39
C GLY A 21 -14.79 -0.99 18.25
N GLU A 22 -15.56 -1.84 17.57
CA GLU A 22 -15.09 -2.62 16.42
C GLU A 22 -15.01 -1.75 15.15
N ASP A 23 -16.04 -0.90 14.92
CA ASP A 23 -16.06 0.04 13.80
C ASP A 23 -14.93 1.08 13.87
N LEU A 24 -14.56 1.49 15.10
CA LEU A 24 -13.46 2.42 15.32
C LEU A 24 -12.11 1.81 14.95
N LEU A 25 -11.89 0.54 15.29
CA LEU A 25 -10.64 -0.16 14.97
C LEU A 25 -10.51 -0.44 13.47
N SER A 26 -11.60 -0.87 12.82
CA SER A 26 -11.61 -1.11 11.38
C SER A 26 -11.41 0.20 10.59
N THR A 27 -12.12 1.27 10.97
CA THR A 27 -11.90 2.62 10.41
C THR A 27 -10.46 3.08 10.63
N GLY A 28 -9.93 2.92 11.84
CA GLY A 28 -8.56 3.30 12.17
C GLY A 28 -7.52 2.54 11.35
N GLN A 29 -7.75 1.24 11.12
CA GLN A 29 -6.91 0.41 10.27
C GLN A 29 -6.93 0.89 8.82
N GLU A 30 -8.12 1.15 8.25
CA GLU A 30 -8.28 1.63 6.88
C GLU A 30 -7.58 2.97 6.66
N GLN A 31 -7.81 3.92 7.58
CA GLN A 31 -7.22 5.25 7.52
C GLN A 31 -5.69 5.19 7.68
N PHE A 32 -5.19 4.35 8.60
CA PHE A 32 -3.74 4.12 8.75
C PHE A 32 -3.12 3.51 7.48
N GLN A 33 -3.77 2.50 6.90
CA GLN A 33 -3.31 1.85 5.67
C GLN A 33 -3.24 2.85 4.52
N THR A 34 -4.22 3.74 4.42
CA THR A 34 -4.32 4.72 3.35
C THR A 34 -3.31 5.85 3.49
N HIS A 35 -3.13 6.37 4.70
CA HIS A 35 -2.44 7.65 4.92
C HIS A 35 -1.10 7.54 5.66
N CYS A 36 -0.87 6.49 6.45
CA CYS A 36 0.25 6.43 7.40
C CYS A 36 1.25 5.29 7.10
N SER A 37 0.76 4.18 6.54
CA SER A 37 1.54 2.95 6.32
C SER A 37 2.76 3.14 5.42
N ALA A 38 2.74 4.15 4.55
CA ALA A 38 3.85 4.49 3.67
C ALA A 38 5.09 5.03 4.41
N CYS A 39 4.93 5.54 5.63
CA CYS A 39 6.01 6.13 6.42
C CYS A 39 6.24 5.42 7.75
N HIS A 40 5.22 4.74 8.29
CA HIS A 40 5.23 4.14 9.61
C HIS A 40 5.00 2.64 9.53
N GLN A 41 5.88 1.87 10.18
CA GLN A 41 5.80 0.42 10.29
C GLN A 41 5.50 0.00 11.73
N PRO A 42 4.94 -1.20 11.97
CA PRO A 42 4.59 -1.64 13.32
C PRO A 42 5.75 -1.60 14.32
N ASP A 43 6.91 -2.15 13.94
CA ASP A 43 7.99 -2.50 14.87
C ASP A 43 9.37 -1.94 14.51
N GLN A 44 9.45 -1.09 13.49
CA GLN A 44 10.71 -0.53 13.01
C GLN A 44 10.52 0.88 12.44
N MET A 45 11.59 1.67 12.47
CA MET A 45 11.64 2.92 11.72
C MET A 45 11.69 2.60 10.23
N LEU A 46 10.85 3.27 9.44
CA LEU A 46 10.93 3.28 7.99
C LEU A 46 11.34 4.68 7.56
N VAL A 47 10.37 5.59 7.45
CA VAL A 47 10.58 7.03 7.21
C VAL A 47 10.34 7.80 8.50
N GLY A 48 9.20 7.52 9.11
CA GLY A 48 8.86 7.93 10.46
C GLY A 48 9.21 6.85 11.47
N PRO A 49 9.11 7.19 12.77
CA PRO A 49 9.28 6.22 13.84
C PRO A 49 8.27 5.07 13.73
N SER A 50 8.57 3.95 14.39
CA SER A 50 7.66 2.81 14.46
C SER A 50 6.37 3.17 15.17
N MET A 51 5.31 2.39 14.90
CA MET A 51 4.06 2.48 15.62
C MET A 51 4.27 2.25 17.13
N ILE A 52 5.16 1.34 17.53
CA ILE A 52 5.49 1.08 18.94
C ILE A 52 6.04 2.34 19.62
N GLU A 53 6.95 3.08 18.97
CA GLU A 53 7.48 4.32 19.50
C GLU A 53 6.42 5.41 19.60
N ILE A 54 5.58 5.57 18.56
CA ILE A 54 4.48 6.55 18.55
C ILE A 54 3.48 6.22 19.66
N ALA A 55 3.11 4.95 19.81
CA ALA A 55 2.25 4.48 20.89
C ALA A 55 2.88 4.77 22.26
N GLY A 56 4.20 4.63 22.42
CA GLY A 56 4.92 5.00 23.65
C GLY A 56 4.84 6.49 23.98
N LEU A 57 4.86 7.37 22.96
CA LEU A 57 4.80 8.82 23.15
C LEU A 57 3.39 9.32 23.46
N TYR A 58 2.37 8.71 22.85
CA TYR A 58 1.00 9.25 22.84
C TYR A 58 -0.05 8.30 23.44
N ARG A 59 0.34 7.24 24.16
CA ARG A 59 -0.60 6.26 24.75
C ARG A 59 -1.75 6.91 25.52
N GLU A 60 -1.40 7.90 26.33
CA GLU A 60 -2.32 8.60 27.23
C GLU A 60 -2.55 10.06 26.80
N ASP A 61 -2.04 10.46 25.63
CA ASP A 61 -2.06 11.84 25.13
C ASP A 61 -2.65 11.92 23.72
N LEU A 62 -3.96 11.63 23.62
CA LEU A 62 -4.72 11.83 22.39
C LEU A 62 -4.70 13.30 21.91
N PRO A 63 -4.87 14.33 22.77
CA PRO A 63 -4.78 15.73 22.32
C PRO A 63 -3.42 16.07 21.70
N GLY A 64 -2.32 15.59 22.29
CA GLY A 64 -0.98 15.76 21.73
C GLY A 64 -0.78 15.00 20.42
N PHE A 65 -1.35 13.80 20.30
CA PHE A 65 -1.36 13.05 19.03
C PHE A 65 -2.07 13.82 17.92
N LEU A 66 -3.30 14.30 18.19
CA LEU A 66 -4.08 15.07 17.22
C LEU A 66 -3.37 16.36 16.81
N LYS A 67 -2.81 17.09 17.79
CA LYS A 67 -2.03 18.28 17.53
C LYS A 67 -0.82 17.98 16.63
N TRP A 68 -0.08 16.92 16.94
CA TRP A 68 1.09 16.51 16.17
C TRP A 68 0.73 16.08 14.74
N CYS A 69 -0.37 15.35 14.55
CA CYS A 69 -0.81 14.92 13.23
C CYS A 69 -1.29 16.10 12.37
N ASN A 70 -1.96 17.09 12.95
CA ASN A 70 -2.44 18.26 12.24
C ASN A 70 -1.32 19.27 11.94
N GLU A 71 -0.43 19.50 12.92
CA GLU A 71 0.64 20.50 12.86
C GLU A 71 1.99 19.89 13.29
N PRO A 72 2.53 18.94 12.50
CA PRO A 72 3.84 18.38 12.79
C PRO A 72 4.95 19.40 12.53
N GLY A 73 6.15 19.09 13.03
CA GLY A 73 7.34 19.87 12.73
C GLY A 73 8.60 19.02 12.74
N LYS A 74 9.75 19.64 12.44
CA LYS A 74 11.06 18.98 12.53
C LYS A 74 11.40 18.64 13.99
N LYS A 75 11.23 17.37 14.40
CA LYS A 75 11.55 16.89 15.77
C LYS A 75 12.97 16.34 15.92
N ARG A 76 13.52 15.74 14.86
CA ARG A 76 14.82 15.06 14.91
C ARG A 76 15.73 15.59 13.79
N PRO A 77 16.99 15.97 14.09
CA PRO A 77 17.90 16.52 13.07
C PRO A 77 18.07 15.60 11.85
N ASN A 78 18.24 14.30 12.10
CA ASN A 78 18.55 13.29 11.08
C ASN A 78 17.32 12.58 10.49
N ALA A 79 16.10 12.93 10.90
CA ALA A 79 14.87 12.36 10.34
C ALA A 79 14.16 13.38 9.46
N VAL A 80 13.42 12.93 8.45
CA VAL A 80 12.58 13.82 7.64
C VAL A 80 11.47 14.44 8.49
N GLU A 81 11.01 15.61 8.08
CA GLU A 81 9.85 16.25 8.72
C GLU A 81 8.57 15.53 8.31
N MET A 82 7.68 15.26 9.26
CA MET A 82 6.40 14.62 8.97
C MET A 82 5.49 15.65 8.29
N PRO A 83 4.82 15.31 7.17
CA PRO A 83 3.86 16.21 6.54
C PRO A 83 2.59 16.34 7.39
N ALA A 84 1.89 17.47 7.27
CA ALA A 84 0.61 17.69 7.94
C ALA A 84 -0.45 16.70 7.42
N MET A 85 -1.13 16.02 8.35
CA MET A 85 -2.17 15.03 8.08
C MET A 85 -3.58 15.57 8.34
N SER A 86 -3.74 16.89 8.34
CA SER A 86 -5.02 17.56 8.62
C SER A 86 -6.14 17.21 7.65
N HIS A 87 -5.80 16.77 6.43
CA HIS A 87 -6.77 16.27 5.44
C HIS A 87 -7.50 14.99 5.87
N VAL A 88 -6.94 14.20 6.82
CA VAL A 88 -7.56 12.98 7.33
C VAL A 88 -8.76 13.31 8.23
N GLY A 89 -8.69 14.43 8.95
CA GLY A 89 -9.72 14.88 9.89
C GLY A 89 -9.63 14.22 11.27
N ASP A 90 -9.98 14.98 12.31
CA ASP A 90 -9.77 14.58 13.71
C ASP A 90 -10.47 13.28 14.10
N GLU A 91 -11.70 13.04 13.63
CA GLU A 91 -12.42 11.80 13.96
C GLU A 91 -11.71 10.55 13.41
N ASN A 92 -11.20 10.62 12.18
CA ASN A 92 -10.41 9.56 11.59
C ASN A 92 -9.04 9.44 12.27
N LEU A 93 -8.40 10.55 12.65
CA LEU A 93 -7.14 10.52 13.41
C LEU A 93 -7.32 9.90 14.81
N LYS A 94 -8.47 10.10 15.48
CA LYS A 94 -8.81 9.38 16.72
C LYS A 94 -8.94 7.88 16.48
N ALA A 95 -9.57 7.47 15.38
CA ALA A 95 -9.67 6.06 15.00
C ALA A 95 -8.27 5.46 14.74
N VAL A 96 -7.40 6.19 14.02
CA VAL A 96 -5.99 5.80 13.79
C VAL A 96 -5.23 5.65 15.10
N HIS A 97 -5.43 6.54 16.07
CA HIS A 97 -4.81 6.43 17.40
C HIS A 97 -5.26 5.17 18.13
N ALA A 98 -6.56 4.86 18.14
CA ALA A 98 -7.08 3.63 18.73
C ALA A 98 -6.49 2.37 18.07
N TYR A 99 -6.48 2.34 16.73
CA TYR A 99 -5.87 1.25 15.97
C TYR A 99 -4.37 1.12 16.26
N LEU A 100 -3.62 2.23 16.30
CA LEU A 100 -2.20 2.27 16.63
C LEU A 100 -1.89 1.57 17.96
N LEU A 101 -2.65 1.90 19.01
CA LEU A 101 -2.47 1.31 20.33
C LEU A 101 -2.78 -0.18 20.32
N LYS A 102 -3.84 -0.59 19.61
CA LYS A 102 -4.22 -2.00 19.52
C LYS A 102 -3.20 -2.81 18.70
N ALA A 103 -2.80 -2.30 17.55
CA ALA A 103 -1.89 -2.96 16.62
C ALA A 103 -0.47 -3.12 17.15
N THR A 104 -0.11 -2.41 18.23
CA THR A 104 1.21 -2.46 18.89
C THR A 104 1.20 -3.19 20.23
N GLU A 105 0.04 -3.63 20.71
CA GLU A 105 -0.09 -4.37 21.95
C GLU A 105 0.74 -5.66 21.92
N GLY A 106 1.63 -5.82 22.91
CA GLY A 106 2.51 -6.99 23.03
C GLY A 106 3.65 -7.09 21.99
N LYS A 107 3.76 -6.14 21.05
CA LYS A 107 4.86 -6.12 20.06
C LYS A 107 6.13 -5.51 20.66
N LYS A 108 7.28 -5.89 20.09
CA LYS A 108 8.60 -5.35 20.44
C LYS A 108 9.23 -4.73 19.21
N GLU A 109 9.93 -3.62 19.42
CA GLU A 109 10.76 -3.01 18.37
C GLU A 109 11.83 -4.00 17.91
N LYS A 110 12.08 -4.02 16.60
CA LYS A 110 13.22 -4.73 16.04
C LYS A 110 14.51 -4.07 16.50
N ALA A 111 15.51 -4.87 16.83
CA ALA A 111 16.80 -4.37 17.28
C ALA A 111 17.51 -3.62 16.13
N VAL A 112 17.87 -2.35 16.37
CA VAL A 112 18.69 -1.56 15.46
C VAL A 112 20.07 -1.35 16.10
N PRO A 113 21.18 -1.44 15.35
CA PRO A 113 22.52 -1.17 15.88
C PRO A 113 22.59 0.20 16.59
N LYS A 114 23.37 0.25 17.69
CA LYS A 114 23.49 1.46 18.51
C LYS A 114 23.96 2.65 17.67
N GLY A 115 23.23 3.77 17.75
CA GLY A 115 23.53 4.99 16.99
C GLY A 115 22.96 5.03 15.56
N LYS A 116 22.39 3.92 15.06
CA LYS A 116 21.83 3.81 13.71
C LYS A 116 20.30 3.96 13.65
N LYS A 117 19.64 4.19 14.80
CA LYS A 117 18.17 4.24 14.91
C LYS A 117 17.50 5.24 13.94
N TYR A 118 18.20 6.30 13.56
CA TYR A 118 17.71 7.33 12.62
C TYR A 118 18.61 7.47 11.39
N ASP A 119 19.53 6.54 11.16
CA ASP A 119 20.35 6.52 9.95
C ASP A 119 19.44 5.99 8.83
N PHE A 120 18.86 6.93 8.09
CA PHE A 120 17.95 6.61 7.00
C PHE A 120 18.74 5.91 5.88
N TYR A 121 18.60 4.60 5.76
CA TYR A 121 19.03 3.86 4.59
C TYR A 121 18.14 2.62 4.42
N PRO A 122 17.58 2.37 3.22
CA PRO A 122 16.91 1.10 2.93
C PRO A 122 17.81 -0.13 3.16
N SER A 123 19.14 0.07 3.21
CA SER A 123 20.13 -0.99 3.46
C SER A 123 20.06 -1.63 4.85
N ILE A 124 19.25 -1.09 5.78
CA ILE A 124 18.95 -1.75 7.08
C ILE A 124 17.56 -2.38 7.13
N ALA A 125 16.70 -2.15 6.14
CA ALA A 125 15.34 -2.70 6.13
C ALA A 125 15.37 -4.13 5.59
N THR A 126 14.77 -5.07 6.32
CA THR A 126 14.60 -6.44 5.86
C THR A 126 13.52 -6.50 4.78
N ARG A 127 13.84 -7.05 3.61
CA ARG A 127 12.86 -7.36 2.55
C ARG A 127 11.83 -8.39 3.05
N PRO A 128 10.55 -8.32 2.65
CA PRO A 128 9.98 -7.36 1.70
C PRO A 128 9.81 -5.96 2.25
N ILE A 129 9.97 -4.97 1.37
CA ILE A 129 9.62 -3.57 1.67
C ILE A 129 8.46 -3.21 0.76
N VAL A 130 7.34 -2.75 1.31
CA VAL A 130 6.16 -2.31 0.54
C VAL A 130 5.91 -0.84 0.86
N GLN A 131 6.04 0.04 -0.13
CA GLN A 131 6.01 1.47 0.14
C GLN A 131 5.46 2.29 -1.03
N ARG A 132 4.60 3.27 -0.74
CA ARG A 132 4.08 4.20 -1.74
C ARG A 132 5.11 5.27 -2.08
N PHE A 133 5.27 5.53 -3.37
CA PHE A 133 6.12 6.57 -3.91
C PHE A 133 5.53 7.15 -5.20
N PHE A 134 5.89 8.40 -5.51
CA PHE A 134 5.71 8.93 -6.86
C PHE A 134 6.80 8.32 -7.74
N MET A 135 6.47 7.14 -8.27
CA MET A 135 7.34 6.37 -9.12
C MET A 135 7.46 7.04 -10.50
N PRO A 136 8.66 7.09 -11.11
CA PRO A 136 8.80 7.57 -12.48
C PRO A 136 7.95 6.71 -13.44
N ASP A 137 7.46 7.33 -14.50
CA ASP A 137 6.63 6.69 -15.53
C ASP A 137 5.37 5.97 -15.00
N SER A 138 4.92 6.26 -13.78
CA SER A 138 3.78 5.62 -13.14
C SER A 138 2.81 6.63 -12.51
N SER A 139 1.61 6.19 -12.14
CA SER A 139 0.66 7.07 -11.44
C SER A 139 1.18 7.50 -10.05
N PRO A 140 0.72 8.66 -9.52
CA PRO A 140 1.14 9.14 -8.19
C PRO A 140 0.83 8.18 -7.03
N ALA A 141 -0.09 7.24 -7.22
CA ALA A 141 -0.50 6.30 -6.19
C ALA A 141 0.24 4.95 -6.30
N SER A 142 1.40 4.90 -6.93
CA SER A 142 2.15 3.66 -7.12
C SER A 142 2.75 3.12 -5.83
N ILE A 143 2.92 1.80 -5.78
CA ILE A 143 3.54 1.07 -4.69
C ILE A 143 4.81 0.44 -5.23
N ALA A 144 5.95 0.81 -4.66
CA ALA A 144 7.22 0.14 -4.86
C ALA A 144 7.30 -1.05 -3.90
N VAL A 145 7.75 -2.20 -4.40
CA VAL A 145 7.94 -3.41 -3.61
C VAL A 145 9.36 -3.93 -3.80
N ALA A 146 10.12 -4.04 -2.72
CA ALA A 146 11.37 -4.77 -2.67
C ALA A 146 11.05 -6.23 -2.29
N LEU A 147 11.35 -7.19 -3.14
CA LEU A 147 11.07 -8.61 -2.88
C LEU A 147 12.20 -9.27 -2.08
N PRO A 148 11.90 -10.19 -1.13
CA PRO A 148 12.92 -11.02 -0.51
C PRO A 148 13.34 -12.16 -1.45
N GLY A 149 14.57 -12.62 -1.29
CA GLY A 149 15.12 -13.69 -2.14
C GLY A 149 15.48 -13.22 -3.55
N GLY A 150 15.96 -14.16 -4.37
CA GLY A 150 16.49 -13.91 -5.71
C GLY A 150 17.98 -13.59 -5.74
N ASN A 151 18.58 -13.72 -6.92
CA ASN A 151 20.01 -13.50 -7.11
C ASN A 151 20.39 -12.01 -7.22
N ASP A 152 19.41 -11.16 -7.58
CA ASP A 152 19.65 -9.79 -8.07
C ASP A 152 18.87 -8.69 -7.33
N ASP A 153 18.37 -8.97 -6.12
CA ASP A 153 17.64 -7.98 -5.29
C ASP A 153 16.49 -7.30 -6.06
N LEU A 154 15.57 -8.12 -6.58
CA LEU A 154 14.49 -7.68 -7.45
C LEU A 154 13.49 -6.77 -6.72
N ASN A 155 13.00 -5.79 -7.46
CA ASN A 155 12.00 -4.84 -7.01
C ASN A 155 10.99 -4.59 -8.14
N PHE A 156 9.76 -4.25 -7.81
CA PHE A 156 8.76 -3.88 -8.83
C PHE A 156 7.94 -2.66 -8.43
N CYS A 157 7.42 -1.99 -9.45
CA CYS A 157 6.50 -0.86 -9.33
C CYS A 157 5.11 -1.34 -9.71
N TYR A 158 4.17 -1.23 -8.77
CA TYR A 158 2.76 -1.54 -8.97
C TYR A 158 1.95 -0.25 -9.04
N ASP A 159 1.26 -0.02 -10.15
CA ASP A 159 0.42 1.16 -10.34
C ASP A 159 -1.00 0.88 -9.86
N THR A 160 -1.45 1.56 -8.81
CA THR A 160 -2.79 1.35 -8.26
C THR A 160 -3.89 2.03 -9.06
N ALA A 161 -3.58 2.99 -9.94
CA ALA A 161 -4.59 3.57 -10.83
C ALA A 161 -4.90 2.60 -11.99
N GLN A 162 -3.88 1.92 -12.50
CA GLN A 162 -4.02 0.95 -13.60
C GLN A 162 -4.17 -0.50 -13.11
N CYS A 163 -4.01 -0.75 -11.81
CA CYS A 163 -4.02 -2.08 -11.17
C CYS A 163 -3.11 -3.10 -11.86
N ARG A 164 -1.88 -2.70 -12.19
CA ARG A 164 -0.93 -3.54 -12.90
C ARG A 164 0.52 -3.28 -12.49
N LEU A 165 1.37 -4.27 -12.75
CA LEU A 165 2.81 -4.07 -12.72
C LEU A 165 3.20 -3.06 -13.82
N ARG A 166 4.15 -2.18 -13.53
CA ARG A 166 4.68 -1.22 -14.52
C ARG A 166 6.07 -1.58 -14.98
N TYR A 167 6.93 -1.96 -14.04
CA TYR A 167 8.30 -2.36 -14.35
C TYR A 167 8.95 -3.08 -13.18
N VAL A 168 10.01 -3.82 -13.50
CA VAL A 168 10.91 -4.51 -12.56
C VAL A 168 12.29 -3.89 -12.66
N TRP A 169 12.98 -3.74 -11.54
CA TRP A 169 14.37 -3.25 -11.52
C TRP A 169 15.24 -3.96 -10.50
N LYS A 170 16.55 -3.98 -10.79
CA LYS A 170 17.60 -4.51 -9.91
C LYS A 170 18.22 -3.37 -9.11
N ASN A 171 18.17 -3.47 -7.79
CA ASN A 171 18.91 -2.61 -6.86
C ASN A 171 18.86 -3.21 -5.43
N PRO A 172 20.01 -3.56 -4.82
CA PRO A 172 20.06 -4.00 -3.42
C PRO A 172 19.44 -2.99 -2.45
N ASP A 173 19.70 -1.70 -2.69
CA ASP A 173 19.25 -0.60 -1.84
C ASP A 173 17.80 -0.17 -2.12
N PHE A 174 17.04 -0.91 -2.93
CA PHE A 174 15.66 -0.62 -3.34
C PHE A 174 15.50 0.71 -4.11
N LEU A 175 15.60 1.86 -3.46
CA LEU A 175 15.49 3.20 -4.05
C LEU A 175 16.12 4.27 -3.16
N VAL A 176 16.38 5.46 -3.71
CA VAL A 176 16.81 6.63 -2.93
C VAL A 176 15.63 7.57 -2.69
N GLY A 177 14.94 7.40 -1.56
CA GLY A 177 13.76 8.20 -1.25
C GLY A 177 14.03 9.51 -0.51
N TRP A 178 15.27 9.81 -0.09
CA TRP A 178 15.58 11.02 0.71
C TRP A 178 14.98 12.30 0.11
N TYR A 179 15.18 12.49 -1.20
CA TYR A 179 14.65 13.65 -1.93
C TYR A 179 13.12 13.64 -2.03
N TYR A 180 12.51 12.46 -2.14
CA TYR A 180 11.06 12.29 -2.15
C TYR A 180 10.44 12.77 -0.82
N TRP A 181 10.99 12.33 0.31
CA TRP A 181 10.47 12.72 1.62
C TRP A 181 10.83 14.14 2.02
N GLN A 182 12.01 14.64 1.67
CA GLN A 182 12.36 16.05 1.86
C GLN A 182 11.38 16.99 1.12
N SER A 183 10.80 16.51 0.02
CA SER A 183 9.77 17.19 -0.74
C SER A 183 8.34 16.99 -0.20
N ASN A 184 8.16 16.39 0.97
CA ASN A 184 6.84 15.97 1.50
C ASN A 184 6.06 15.10 0.50
N GLY A 185 6.76 14.23 -0.22
CA GLY A 185 6.16 13.34 -1.21
C GLY A 185 5.80 14.00 -2.54
N ASN A 186 6.13 15.27 -2.77
CA ASN A 186 5.81 15.98 -4.03
C ASN A 186 6.84 15.80 -5.15
N ALA A 187 7.97 15.15 -4.88
CA ALA A 187 8.98 14.83 -5.90
C ALA A 187 8.76 13.41 -6.43
N LYS A 188 9.34 13.06 -7.58
CA LYS A 188 9.48 11.66 -7.98
C LYS A 188 10.69 11.03 -7.30
N VAL A 189 10.63 9.73 -7.00
CA VAL A 189 11.81 9.01 -6.50
C VAL A 189 12.87 8.82 -7.58
N ASN A 190 14.12 8.69 -7.15
CA ASN A 190 15.20 8.21 -8.01
C ASN A 190 15.36 6.70 -7.80
N LEU A 191 15.09 5.93 -8.85
CA LEU A 191 15.07 4.48 -8.80
C LEU A 191 16.45 3.85 -8.52
N LYS A 192 17.55 4.56 -8.86
CA LYS A 192 18.94 4.08 -8.78
C LYS A 192 19.07 2.57 -9.03
N GLY A 193 19.03 2.15 -10.29
CA GLY A 193 19.11 0.73 -10.62
C GLY A 193 18.81 0.51 -12.08
N GLU A 194 18.98 -0.72 -12.54
CA GLU A 194 18.66 -1.12 -13.90
C GLU A 194 17.19 -1.56 -13.97
N VAL A 195 16.39 -0.89 -14.81
CA VAL A 195 15.05 -1.38 -15.17
C VAL A 195 15.22 -2.49 -16.19
N ILE A 196 14.85 -3.71 -15.81
CA ILE A 196 15.04 -4.92 -16.62
C ILE A 196 13.78 -5.34 -17.38
N TYR A 197 12.61 -4.85 -16.95
CA TYR A 197 11.34 -5.15 -17.60
C TYR A 197 10.39 -3.97 -17.50
N ARG A 198 9.58 -3.75 -18.55
CA ARG A 198 8.47 -2.79 -18.58
C ARG A 198 7.22 -3.47 -19.11
N GLU A 199 6.13 -3.32 -18.38
CA GLU A 199 4.82 -3.80 -18.80
C GLU A 199 4.11 -2.66 -19.52
N GLU A 200 3.75 -2.86 -20.77
CA GLU A 200 2.96 -1.88 -21.53
C GLU A 200 1.46 -2.16 -21.39
N GLU A 201 1.07 -3.43 -21.46
CA GLU A 201 -0.32 -3.91 -21.43
C GLU A 201 -0.53 -4.97 -20.33
N PRO A 202 -1.76 -5.12 -19.80
CA PRO A 202 -2.09 -6.18 -18.85
C PRO A 202 -1.74 -7.59 -19.39
N PRO A 203 -1.28 -8.52 -18.54
CA PRO A 203 -0.83 -9.84 -18.98
C PRO A 203 -1.98 -10.83 -19.26
N PHE A 204 -3.23 -10.40 -19.11
CA PHE A 204 -4.43 -11.16 -19.40
C PHE A 204 -5.60 -10.23 -19.74
N THR A 205 -6.65 -10.83 -20.30
CA THR A 205 -7.98 -10.22 -20.44
C THR A 205 -8.97 -10.93 -19.50
N VAL A 206 -10.06 -10.24 -19.14
CA VAL A 206 -11.14 -10.81 -18.32
C VAL A 206 -12.26 -11.26 -19.25
N SER A 207 -12.56 -12.57 -19.29
CA SER A 207 -13.67 -13.13 -20.05
C SER A 207 -14.84 -13.55 -19.14
N GLY A 208 -16.02 -13.74 -19.75
CA GLY A 208 -17.24 -14.10 -19.03
C GLY A 208 -17.96 -12.91 -18.37
N THR A 209 -17.80 -11.71 -18.92
CA THR A 209 -18.43 -10.47 -18.46
C THR A 209 -18.87 -9.64 -19.67
N GLU A 210 -20.05 -9.02 -19.59
CA GLU A 210 -20.50 -7.97 -20.53
C GLU A 210 -20.19 -6.56 -20.00
N GLN A 211 -19.65 -6.46 -18.78
CA GLN A 211 -19.35 -5.20 -18.15
C GLN A 211 -17.94 -4.75 -18.52
N GLU A 212 -17.85 -3.62 -19.21
CA GLU A 212 -16.60 -2.88 -19.38
C GLU A 212 -16.45 -1.88 -18.23
N SER A 213 -15.31 -1.92 -17.53
CA SER A 213 -14.99 -0.95 -16.50
C SER A 213 -13.49 -0.72 -16.40
N GLU A 214 -13.10 0.49 -16.04
CA GLU A 214 -11.70 0.75 -15.65
C GLU A 214 -11.33 -0.05 -14.39
N PRO A 215 -10.04 -0.42 -14.22
CA PRO A 215 -9.57 -1.05 -13.00
C PRO A 215 -9.79 -0.16 -11.78
N LYS A 216 -10.28 -0.74 -10.68
CA LYS A 216 -10.47 -0.07 -9.40
C LYS A 216 -9.71 -0.79 -8.30
N PHE A 217 -8.68 -0.14 -7.77
CA PHE A 217 -7.91 -0.69 -6.66
C PHE A 217 -8.75 -0.75 -5.38
N LEU A 218 -8.73 -1.91 -4.72
CA LEU A 218 -9.45 -2.16 -3.47
C LEU A 218 -8.52 -2.23 -2.25
N GLY A 219 -7.20 -2.21 -2.44
CA GLY A 219 -6.21 -2.31 -1.38
C GLY A 219 -5.30 -3.53 -1.54
N TYR A 220 -4.57 -3.86 -0.47
CA TYR A 220 -3.74 -5.05 -0.42
C TYR A 220 -3.69 -5.59 1.01
N THR A 221 -3.37 -6.88 1.13
CA THR A 221 -3.06 -7.54 2.41
C THR A 221 -1.63 -8.02 2.39
N LEU A 222 -1.01 -8.15 3.57
CA LEU A 222 0.34 -8.71 3.71
C LEU A 222 0.24 -10.11 4.29
N ASP A 223 0.95 -11.08 3.70
CA ASP A 223 1.10 -12.41 4.30
C ASP A 223 2.04 -12.38 5.52
N SER A 224 2.22 -13.52 6.20
CA SER A 224 3.09 -13.62 7.38
C SER A 224 4.57 -13.30 7.09
N SER A 225 4.98 -13.36 5.82
CA SER A 225 6.30 -13.02 5.34
C SER A 225 6.40 -11.56 4.85
N GLY A 226 5.29 -10.82 4.88
CA GLY A 226 5.20 -9.42 4.46
C GLY A 226 5.00 -9.21 2.96
N ILE A 227 4.73 -10.26 2.17
CA ILE A 227 4.50 -10.12 0.72
C ILE A 227 3.08 -9.59 0.48
N PRO A 228 2.91 -8.55 -0.36
CA PRO A 228 1.59 -8.02 -0.64
C PRO A 228 0.81 -8.92 -1.61
N THR A 229 -0.48 -9.09 -1.33
CA THR A 229 -1.49 -9.52 -2.29
C THR A 229 -2.40 -8.33 -2.59
N PHE A 230 -2.29 -7.80 -3.80
CA PHE A 230 -3.09 -6.67 -4.29
C PHE A 230 -4.48 -7.13 -4.68
N ARG A 231 -5.51 -6.34 -4.37
CA ARG A 231 -6.89 -6.62 -4.75
C ARG A 231 -7.46 -5.46 -5.55
N TYR A 232 -8.14 -5.79 -6.64
CA TYR A 232 -8.78 -4.80 -7.51
C TYR A 232 -10.00 -5.38 -8.22
N GLN A 233 -10.86 -4.50 -8.73
CA GLN A 233 -11.96 -4.85 -9.62
C GLN A 233 -11.60 -4.45 -11.04
N TRP A 234 -11.86 -5.32 -12.02
CA TRP A 234 -11.69 -4.99 -13.43
C TRP A 234 -12.67 -5.79 -14.28
N ASN A 235 -13.42 -5.12 -15.17
CA ASN A 235 -14.46 -5.72 -16.01
C ASN A 235 -15.43 -6.62 -15.23
N GLY A 236 -15.84 -6.21 -14.03
CA GLY A 236 -16.75 -6.97 -13.15
C GLY A 236 -16.10 -8.14 -12.39
N ALA A 237 -14.86 -8.51 -12.69
CA ALA A 237 -14.11 -9.49 -11.89
C ALA A 237 -13.48 -8.83 -10.66
N THR A 238 -13.46 -9.55 -9.53
CA THR A 238 -12.62 -9.19 -8.38
C THR A 238 -11.38 -10.08 -8.41
N ILE A 239 -10.22 -9.44 -8.53
CA ILE A 239 -8.94 -10.10 -8.79
C ILE A 239 -8.01 -9.86 -7.61
N ALA A 240 -7.36 -10.93 -7.15
CA ALA A 240 -6.24 -10.90 -6.23
C ALA A 240 -4.95 -11.23 -6.98
N GLU A 241 -3.93 -10.39 -6.88
CA GLU A 241 -2.62 -10.57 -7.52
C GLU A 241 -1.51 -10.60 -6.48
N ARG A 242 -0.69 -11.65 -6.53
CA ARG A 242 0.51 -11.80 -5.70
C ARG A 242 1.72 -12.03 -6.60
N ILE A 243 2.80 -11.29 -6.38
CA ILE A 243 4.02 -11.34 -7.18
C ILE A 243 5.18 -11.74 -6.28
N VAL A 244 5.94 -12.78 -6.67
CA VAL A 244 7.13 -13.24 -5.95
C VAL A 244 8.27 -13.56 -6.90
N VAL A 245 9.47 -13.65 -6.34
CA VAL A 245 10.62 -14.22 -7.06
C VAL A 245 10.37 -15.71 -7.29
N SER A 246 10.69 -16.17 -8.49
CA SER A 246 10.67 -17.59 -8.85
C SER A 246 11.63 -18.42 -7.98
N PRO A 247 11.44 -19.74 -7.88
CA PRO A 247 12.35 -20.61 -7.13
C PRO A 247 13.81 -20.60 -7.62
N ASP A 248 14.05 -20.34 -8.91
CA ASP A 248 15.40 -20.25 -9.50
C ASP A 248 16.06 -18.89 -9.27
N GLY A 249 15.29 -17.87 -8.86
CA GLY A 249 15.80 -16.55 -8.46
C GLY A 249 15.93 -15.54 -9.60
N ASP A 250 15.60 -15.92 -10.83
CA ASP A 250 15.90 -15.17 -12.07
C ASP A 250 14.65 -14.74 -12.85
N SER A 251 13.45 -14.95 -12.31
CA SER A 251 12.19 -14.48 -12.87
C SER A 251 11.20 -14.07 -11.77
N LEU A 252 10.01 -13.60 -12.16
CA LEU A 252 8.91 -13.35 -11.24
C LEU A 252 7.74 -14.29 -11.52
N GLU A 253 7.24 -14.96 -10.49
CA GLU A 253 5.96 -15.68 -10.53
C GLU A 253 4.83 -14.76 -10.09
N ARG A 254 3.85 -14.59 -10.98
CA ARG A 254 2.63 -13.79 -10.75
C ARG A 254 1.45 -14.72 -10.63
N HIS A 255 0.82 -14.71 -9.46
CA HIS A 255 -0.35 -15.51 -9.14
C HIS A 255 -1.57 -14.61 -9.13
N PHE A 256 -2.53 -14.94 -9.98
CA PHE A 256 -3.80 -14.25 -10.07
C PHE A 256 -4.92 -15.19 -9.65
N LYS A 257 -5.80 -14.71 -8.78
CA LYS A 257 -7.00 -15.43 -8.38
C LYS A 257 -8.25 -14.58 -8.60
N THR A 258 -9.29 -15.17 -9.18
CA THR A 258 -10.60 -14.53 -9.27
C THR A 258 -11.47 -14.96 -8.09
N GLU A 259 -12.15 -13.99 -7.46
CA GLU A 259 -13.16 -14.25 -6.43
C GLU A 259 -14.57 -14.40 -7.03
N SER A 260 -14.69 -14.23 -8.34
CA SER A 260 -15.94 -14.30 -9.11
C SER A 260 -15.85 -15.40 -10.17
N ALA A 261 -16.98 -15.75 -10.80
CA ALA A 261 -17.06 -16.76 -11.86
C ALA A 261 -16.37 -16.35 -13.18
N ASN A 262 -15.72 -15.18 -13.22
CA ASN A 262 -14.98 -14.69 -14.38
C ASN A 262 -13.69 -15.48 -14.57
N LYS A 263 -13.24 -15.56 -15.83
CA LYS A 263 -12.01 -16.25 -16.20
C LYS A 263 -10.96 -15.24 -16.67
N LEU A 264 -9.70 -15.47 -16.28
CA LEU A 264 -8.56 -14.70 -16.76
C LEU A 264 -7.94 -15.43 -17.95
N GLU A 265 -7.92 -14.78 -19.11
CA GLU A 265 -7.35 -15.35 -20.33
C GLU A 265 -6.01 -14.68 -20.64
N PRO A 266 -4.90 -15.42 -20.59
CA PRO A 266 -3.57 -14.87 -20.83
C PRO A 266 -3.50 -14.11 -22.15
N ALA A 267 -2.90 -12.91 -22.11
CA ALA A 267 -2.60 -12.16 -23.31
C ALA A 267 -1.33 -12.75 -23.96
N PRO A 268 -1.26 -12.85 -25.30
CA PRO A 268 -0.03 -13.25 -25.98
C PRO A 268 1.08 -12.24 -25.66
N ASN A 269 2.16 -12.69 -25.00
CA ASN A 269 3.36 -11.90 -24.78
C ASN A 269 4.57 -12.82 -24.74
N ASP A 270 5.61 -12.52 -25.53
CA ASP A 270 6.84 -13.29 -25.63
C ASP A 270 7.64 -13.35 -24.31
N GLN A 271 7.36 -12.43 -23.38
CA GLN A 271 8.01 -12.34 -22.06
C GLN A 271 7.22 -13.04 -20.93
N ASN A 272 5.99 -13.48 -21.21
CA ASN A 272 5.11 -14.13 -20.23
C ASN A 272 4.89 -15.59 -20.61
N THR A 273 5.41 -16.52 -19.80
CA THR A 273 5.07 -17.95 -19.96
C THR A 273 3.95 -18.31 -19.00
N VAL A 274 2.83 -18.77 -19.54
CA VAL A 274 1.73 -19.32 -18.72
C VAL A 274 2.19 -20.65 -18.14
N GLN A 275 2.29 -20.75 -16.81
CA GLN A 275 2.69 -21.99 -16.14
C GLN A 275 1.49 -22.88 -15.82
N SER A 276 0.34 -22.29 -15.46
CA SER A 276 -0.86 -23.05 -15.09
C SER A 276 -2.11 -22.20 -15.22
N THR A 277 -3.23 -22.85 -15.54
CA THR A 277 -4.58 -22.28 -15.45
C THR A 277 -5.51 -23.28 -14.75
N GLN A 278 -6.10 -22.86 -13.64
CA GLN A 278 -7.27 -23.50 -13.04
C GLN A 278 -8.49 -22.61 -13.28
N ALA A 279 -9.69 -23.05 -12.90
CA ALA A 279 -10.92 -22.31 -13.18
C ALA A 279 -10.92 -20.88 -12.58
N ASP A 280 -10.26 -20.70 -11.43
CA ASP A 280 -10.18 -19.45 -10.67
C ASP A 280 -8.73 -18.94 -10.46
N GLU A 281 -7.72 -19.60 -11.02
CA GLU A 281 -6.31 -19.27 -10.81
C GLU A 281 -5.53 -19.24 -12.12
N LEU A 282 -4.71 -18.20 -12.30
CA LEU A 282 -3.76 -18.04 -13.40
C LEU A 282 -2.37 -17.77 -12.83
N VAL A 283 -1.38 -18.54 -13.27
CA VAL A 283 0.03 -18.34 -12.91
C VAL A 283 0.84 -18.00 -14.14
N ILE A 284 1.53 -16.86 -14.09
CA ILE A 284 2.40 -16.35 -15.15
C ILE A 284 3.82 -16.25 -14.62
N ASP A 285 4.76 -16.85 -15.35
CA ASP A 285 6.19 -16.67 -15.18
C ASP A 285 6.65 -15.53 -16.09
N LEU A 286 7.09 -14.44 -15.48
CA LEU A 286 7.55 -13.24 -16.13
C LEU A 286 9.07 -13.24 -16.24
N LYS A 287 9.58 -13.33 -17.47
CA LYS A 287 11.01 -13.30 -17.81
C LYS A 287 11.37 -12.00 -18.53
N TRP A 288 12.65 -11.65 -18.49
CA TRP A 288 13.20 -10.46 -19.15
C TRP A 288 14.35 -10.82 -20.09
#